data_AF-A0A7V6UEP4-F1
#
_entry.id   AF-A0A7V6UEP4-F1
#
_cell.length_a   1.000
_cell.length_b   1.000
_cell.length_c   1.000
_cell.angle_alpha   90.00
_cell.angle_beta   90.00
_cell.angle_gamma   90.00
#
_symmetry.space_group_name_H-M   'P 1'
#
loop_
_entity.id
_entity.type
_entity.pdbx_description
1 polymer ?
#
loop_
_entity_poly.entity_id
_entity_poly.type
_entity_poly.pdbx_seq_one_letter_code
_entity_poly.pdbx_strand_id
1 'polypeptide(L)'
;MRELEGGDVNKIRVWDGDGSSEAILTSVTTLQAGIWYYVAFTWSPSGRKLYVNGVLEASNTRGNSLGFATLAKLGSWLDRGYLNGFIDDLRISNRARTDAEILAAYQSGQPLPVDEWITYLLRFDDNLNYGQGGYYISPEYDVSSVNKAARGKVYWQEDADGIQRIVYAKLDNQADWTQVTNGGLLPISAGDVLTNRKLQLKVKMLKVI
;
A
#
# COMPACT_ATOMS: atom_id res chain seq x y z
N MET A 1 -0.68 24.25 -12.88
CA MET A 1 0.02 25.18 -11.98
C MET A 1 -0.73 26.50 -12.05
N ARG A 2 -1.51 26.85 -11.03
CA ARG A 2 -1.98 28.23 -10.87
C ARG A 2 -0.78 28.97 -10.30
N GLU A 3 -0.19 29.86 -11.09
CA GLU A 3 0.80 30.79 -10.60
C GLU A 3 0.05 31.67 -9.60
N LEU A 4 0.26 31.39 -8.32
CA LEU A 4 -0.19 32.22 -7.23
C LEU A 4 1.01 33.11 -6.92
N GLU A 5 0.86 34.39 -7.18
CA GLU A 5 1.87 35.41 -6.89
C GLU A 5 2.33 35.29 -5.43
N GLY A 6 3.64 35.12 -5.22
CA GLY A 6 4.27 35.18 -3.90
C GLY A 6 5.15 33.99 -3.53
N GLY A 7 6.48 34.20 -3.57
CA GLY A 7 7.51 33.60 -2.69
C GLY A 7 7.84 32.10 -2.82
N ASP A 8 6.87 31.23 -3.05
CA ASP A 8 7.02 29.78 -2.87
C ASP A 8 7.25 29.05 -4.20
N VAL A 9 8.20 29.54 -4.98
CA VAL A 9 8.72 28.83 -6.16
C VAL A 9 9.53 27.61 -5.73
N ASN A 10 9.34 26.49 -6.44
CA ASN A 10 10.07 25.23 -6.23
C ASN A 10 9.95 24.66 -4.81
N LYS A 11 8.77 24.72 -4.19
CA LYS A 11 8.48 24.05 -2.91
C LYS A 11 7.62 22.80 -3.13
N ILE A 12 7.76 21.81 -2.25
CA ILE A 12 6.74 20.75 -2.13
C ILE A 12 5.54 21.35 -1.40
N ARG A 13 4.35 21.14 -1.97
CA ARG A 13 3.10 21.54 -1.34
C ARG A 13 2.14 20.38 -1.26
N VAL A 14 1.49 20.24 -0.13
CA VAL A 14 0.34 19.35 0.05
C VAL A 14 -0.89 20.21 0.21
N TRP A 15 -1.86 20.00 -0.67
CA TRP A 15 -3.15 20.65 -0.68
C TRP A 15 -4.22 19.66 -0.26
N ASP A 16 -5.07 20.07 0.68
CA ASP A 16 -6.16 19.23 1.15
C ASP A 16 -7.42 20.07 1.41
N GLY A 17 -8.59 19.60 0.96
CA GLY A 17 -9.84 20.35 0.99
C GLY A 17 -11.08 19.47 1.10
N ASP A 18 -12.10 19.94 1.82
CA ASP A 18 -13.38 19.24 2.02
C ASP A 18 -14.55 19.88 1.24
N GLY A 19 -14.25 20.80 0.32
CA GLY A 19 -15.25 21.59 -0.41
C GLY A 19 -15.77 22.81 0.35
N SER A 20 -15.43 22.96 1.64
CA SER A 20 -15.77 24.13 2.46
C SER A 20 -14.55 24.86 3.02
N SER A 21 -13.47 24.13 3.26
CA SER A 21 -12.20 24.65 3.77
C SER A 21 -11.02 23.93 3.13
N GLU A 22 -9.95 24.68 2.89
CA GLU A 22 -8.71 24.24 2.28
C GLU A 22 -7.54 24.49 3.23
N ALA A 23 -6.58 23.57 3.23
CA ALA A 23 -5.32 23.72 3.95
C ALA A 23 -4.16 23.39 3.02
N ILE A 24 -3.04 24.09 3.26
CA ILE A 24 -1.81 23.94 2.51
C ILE A 24 -0.67 23.73 3.49
N LEU A 25 0.10 22.68 3.31
CA LEU A 25 1.43 22.54 3.89
C LEU A 25 2.46 22.85 2.81
N THR A 26 3.36 23.80 3.07
CA THR A 26 4.47 24.15 2.18
C THR A 26 5.79 23.76 2.83
N SER A 27 6.65 23.10 2.08
CA SER A 27 8.00 22.71 2.53
C SER A 27 8.88 23.93 2.78
N VAL A 28 9.85 23.80 3.70
CA VAL A 28 10.90 24.80 3.92
C VAL A 28 12.00 24.62 2.88
N THR A 29 12.30 23.41 2.45
CA THR A 29 13.31 23.14 1.41
C THR A 29 12.85 23.69 0.06
N THR A 30 13.72 24.47 -0.58
CA THR A 30 13.60 24.84 -2.00
C THR A 30 14.24 23.76 -2.86
N LEU A 31 13.47 23.20 -3.79
CA LEU A 31 13.91 22.17 -4.71
C LEU A 31 14.79 22.75 -5.82
N GLN A 32 15.76 21.96 -6.24
CA GLN A 32 16.63 22.23 -7.37
C GLN A 32 16.44 21.15 -8.43
N ALA A 33 16.46 21.56 -9.70
CA ALA A 33 16.34 20.62 -10.82
C ALA A 33 17.53 19.64 -10.84
N GLY A 34 17.26 18.39 -11.19
CA GLY A 34 18.28 17.34 -11.26
C GLY A 34 18.71 16.75 -9.91
N ILE A 35 18.10 17.17 -8.81
CA ILE A 35 18.37 16.63 -7.47
C ILE A 35 17.21 15.73 -7.03
N TRP A 36 17.54 14.55 -6.49
CA TRP A 36 16.58 13.66 -5.88
C TRP A 36 16.23 14.11 -4.47
N TYR A 37 14.94 14.04 -4.13
CA TYR A 37 14.42 14.35 -2.80
C TYR A 37 13.55 13.20 -2.32
N TYR A 38 13.75 12.80 -1.07
CA TYR A 38 12.82 11.90 -0.40
C TYR A 38 11.69 12.72 0.20
N VAL A 39 10.45 12.50 -0.25
CA VAL A 39 9.28 13.25 0.22
C VAL A 39 8.30 12.30 0.88
N ALA A 40 7.87 12.63 2.09
CA ALA A 40 6.82 11.88 2.79
C ALA A 40 5.70 12.81 3.25
N PHE A 41 4.48 12.30 3.19
CA PHE A 41 3.31 12.94 3.75
C PHE A 41 2.56 11.93 4.62
N THR A 42 2.18 12.35 5.81
CA THR A 42 1.38 11.52 6.72
C THR A 42 0.12 12.25 7.12
N TRP A 43 -0.93 11.47 7.32
CA TRP A 43 -2.21 11.97 7.79
C TRP A 43 -2.80 10.99 8.77
N SER A 44 -3.11 11.49 9.96
CA SER A 44 -3.81 10.78 11.02
C SER A 44 -4.91 11.67 11.60
N PRO A 45 -5.74 11.16 12.53
CA PRO A 45 -6.69 11.99 13.27
C PRO A 45 -6.04 13.13 14.07
N SER A 46 -4.73 13.06 14.36
CA SER A 46 -4.00 14.13 15.06
C SER A 46 -3.51 15.24 14.13
N GLY A 47 -3.68 15.08 12.81
CA GLY A 47 -3.30 16.08 11.82
C GLY A 47 -2.39 15.53 10.72
N ARG A 48 -1.72 16.46 10.03
CA ARG A 48 -0.91 16.16 8.85
C ARG A 48 0.50 16.66 9.03
N LYS A 49 1.42 15.96 8.38
CA LYS A 49 2.85 16.27 8.40
C LYS A 49 3.47 16.05 7.02
N LEU A 50 4.33 16.97 6.63
CA LEU A 50 5.12 16.96 5.39
C LEU A 50 6.60 16.90 5.76
N TYR A 51 7.31 15.97 5.13
CA TYR A 51 8.73 15.73 5.35
C TYR A 51 9.48 15.81 4.04
N VAL A 52 10.69 16.36 4.08
CA VAL A 52 11.65 16.34 2.97
C VAL A 52 12.98 15.83 3.53
N ASN A 53 13.59 14.87 2.84
CA ASN A 53 14.85 14.23 3.23
C ASN A 53 14.84 13.74 4.70
N GLY A 54 13.72 13.13 5.10
CA GLY A 54 13.52 12.57 6.43
C GLY A 54 13.21 13.59 7.54
N VAL A 55 13.26 14.89 7.25
CA VAL A 55 13.05 15.97 8.23
C VAL A 55 11.61 16.50 8.13
N LEU A 56 10.93 16.68 9.27
CA LEU A 56 9.63 17.32 9.33
C LEU A 56 9.75 18.81 8.98
N GLU A 57 9.09 19.24 7.92
CA GLU A 57 9.17 20.63 7.44
C GLU A 57 7.90 21.44 7.65
N ALA A 58 6.74 20.78 7.65
CA ALA A 58 5.47 21.44 7.91
C ALA A 58 4.45 20.49 8.54
N SER A 59 3.57 21.03 9.39
CA SER A 59 2.49 20.26 10.00
C SER A 59 1.29 21.13 10.34
N ASN A 60 0.13 20.50 10.48
CA ASN A 60 -1.06 21.11 11.05
C ASN A 60 -1.84 20.08 11.89
N THR A 61 -2.88 20.54 12.58
CA THR A 61 -3.74 19.72 13.45
C THR A 61 -5.04 19.27 12.77
N ARG A 62 -5.18 19.50 11.46
CA ARG A 62 -6.43 19.20 10.75
C ARG A 62 -6.49 17.69 10.47
N GLY A 63 -7.23 16.99 11.32
CA GLY A 63 -7.39 15.52 11.27
C GLY A 63 -8.65 15.02 10.57
N ASN A 64 -9.49 15.93 10.05
CA ASN A 64 -10.75 15.61 9.38
C ASN A 64 -10.52 14.58 8.27
N SER A 65 -11.42 13.60 8.13
CA SER A 65 -11.44 12.70 6.99
C SER A 65 -11.93 13.44 5.75
N LEU A 66 -11.23 13.30 4.61
CA LEU A 66 -11.72 13.82 3.33
C LEU A 66 -12.31 12.68 2.51
N GLY A 67 -13.31 13.00 1.69
CA GLY A 67 -13.76 12.09 0.64
C GLY A 67 -12.62 11.85 -0.36
N PHE A 68 -12.46 10.60 -0.81
CA PHE A 68 -11.47 10.26 -1.82
C PHE A 68 -12.11 10.30 -3.21
N ALA A 69 -11.37 10.82 -4.17
CA ALA A 69 -11.72 10.65 -5.58
C ALA A 69 -11.58 9.17 -5.97
N THR A 70 -12.34 8.73 -6.97
CA THR A 70 -12.29 7.36 -7.49
C THR A 70 -10.99 7.01 -8.22
N LEU A 71 -10.20 8.04 -8.59
CA LEU A 71 -8.93 7.89 -9.30
C LEU A 71 -7.84 8.74 -8.65
N ALA A 72 -6.71 8.12 -8.33
CA ALA A 72 -5.47 8.80 -8.00
C ALA A 72 -4.61 9.00 -9.25
N LYS A 73 -4.09 10.21 -9.45
CA LYS A 73 -3.18 10.52 -10.56
C LYS A 73 -1.78 10.77 -10.01
N LEU A 74 -0.79 10.28 -10.74
CA LEU A 74 0.63 10.54 -10.47
C LEU A 74 1.16 11.48 -11.56
N GLY A 75 1.97 12.47 -11.15
CA GLY A 75 2.63 13.38 -12.08
C GLY A 75 1.74 14.46 -12.73
N SER A 76 0.50 14.66 -12.28
CA SER A 76 -0.33 15.80 -12.71
C SER A 76 -1.45 16.11 -11.72
N TRP A 77 -2.04 17.30 -11.82
CA TRP A 77 -3.25 17.68 -11.10
C TRP A 77 -4.40 17.99 -12.09
N LEU A 78 -5.47 17.18 -12.05
CA LEU A 78 -6.65 17.33 -12.93
C LEU A 78 -6.27 17.49 -14.42
N ASP A 79 -5.32 16.68 -14.90
CA ASP A 79 -4.78 16.72 -16.28
C ASP A 79 -4.15 18.07 -16.66
N ARG A 80 -3.63 18.79 -15.67
CA ARG A 80 -2.91 20.05 -15.82
C ARG A 80 -1.70 20.06 -14.89
N GLY A 81 -0.73 20.92 -15.18
CA GLY A 81 0.46 21.07 -14.33
C GLY A 81 1.22 19.75 -14.18
N TYR A 82 1.73 19.26 -15.30
CA TYR A 82 2.48 18.00 -15.35
C TYR A 82 3.80 18.13 -14.60
N LEU A 83 4.15 17.08 -13.88
CA LEU A 83 5.47 16.92 -13.30
C LEU A 83 6.47 16.73 -14.44
N ASN A 84 7.48 17.59 -14.51
CA ASN A 84 8.66 17.39 -15.33
C ASN A 84 9.79 16.88 -14.43
N GLY A 85 9.75 15.58 -14.13
CA GLY A 85 10.69 14.95 -13.22
C GLY A 85 10.44 13.45 -13.11
N PHE A 86 11.37 12.77 -12.45
CA PHE A 86 11.29 11.34 -12.18
C PHE A 86 10.63 11.09 -10.82
N ILE A 87 9.93 9.98 -10.72
CA ILE A 87 9.40 9.45 -9.46
C ILE A 87 9.96 8.05 -9.33
N ASP A 88 10.43 7.74 -8.13
CA ASP A 88 10.92 6.43 -7.76
C ASP A 88 10.33 6.05 -6.39
N ASP A 89 10.17 4.75 -6.16
CA ASP A 89 9.81 4.19 -4.85
C ASP A 89 8.54 4.76 -4.20
N LEU A 90 7.45 4.88 -4.98
CA LEU A 90 6.18 5.39 -4.47
C LEU A 90 5.52 4.36 -3.53
N ARG A 91 5.38 4.72 -2.24
CA ARG A 91 4.68 3.92 -1.23
C ARG A 91 3.42 4.62 -0.72
N ILE A 92 2.31 3.88 -0.65
CA ILE A 92 1.09 4.27 0.06
C ILE A 92 0.86 3.28 1.20
N SER A 93 0.70 3.79 2.41
CA SER A 93 0.42 2.98 3.61
C SER A 93 -1.03 3.16 4.09
N ASN A 94 -1.59 2.14 4.75
CA ASN A 94 -2.91 2.18 5.36
C ASN A 94 -2.93 2.84 6.76
N ARG A 95 -1.77 3.32 7.23
CA ARG A 95 -1.62 4.15 8.43
C ARG A 95 -0.60 5.26 8.23
N ALA A 96 -0.67 6.27 9.08
CA ALA A 96 0.43 7.23 9.24
C ALA A 96 1.70 6.53 9.73
N ARG A 97 2.81 6.74 9.03
CA ARG A 97 4.14 6.37 9.48
C ARG A 97 4.63 7.36 10.53
N THR A 98 5.39 6.90 11.50
CA THR A 98 5.96 7.76 12.54
C THR A 98 7.14 8.55 12.01
N ASP A 99 7.47 9.65 12.69
CA ASP A 99 8.63 10.50 12.37
C ASP A 99 9.92 9.68 12.31
N ALA A 100 10.08 8.73 13.24
CA ALA A 100 11.24 7.83 13.29
C ALA A 100 11.28 6.84 12.12
N GLU A 101 10.14 6.27 11.71
CA GLU A 101 10.08 5.37 10.54
C GLU A 101 10.43 6.10 9.25
N ILE A 102 10.00 7.36 9.11
CA ILE A 102 10.28 8.19 7.95
C ILE A 102 11.76 8.55 7.89
N LEU A 103 12.35 8.95 9.02
CA LEU A 103 13.77 9.24 9.13
C LEU A 103 14.62 8.00 8.84
N ALA A 104 14.29 6.87 9.45
CA ALA A 104 15.01 5.61 9.24
C ALA A 104 14.95 5.14 7.78
N ALA A 105 13.78 5.27 7.13
CA ALA A 105 13.63 4.94 5.71
C ALA A 105 14.55 5.82 4.84
N TYR A 106 14.55 7.14 5.06
CA TYR A 106 15.43 8.05 4.35
C TYR A 106 16.92 7.73 4.57
N GLN A 107 17.32 7.53 5.82
CA GLN A 107 18.72 7.28 6.19
C GLN A 107 19.24 5.92 5.71
N SER A 108 18.36 4.94 5.49
CA SER A 108 18.77 3.63 4.98
C SER A 108 19.47 3.70 3.64
N GLY A 109 19.12 4.67 2.78
CA GLY A 109 19.58 4.75 1.40
C GLY A 109 19.24 3.50 0.57
N GLN A 110 18.30 2.67 1.05
CA GLN A 110 17.83 1.46 0.39
C GLN A 110 16.42 1.68 -0.15
N PRO A 111 15.96 0.82 -1.08
CA PRO A 111 14.58 0.85 -1.50
C PRO A 111 13.64 0.72 -0.29
N LEU A 112 12.53 1.46 -0.30
CA LEU A 112 11.55 1.48 0.81
C LEU A 112 11.17 0.06 1.26
N PRO A 113 11.22 -0.29 2.56
CA PRO A 113 10.94 -1.65 2.99
C PRO A 113 9.49 -2.04 2.74
N VAL A 114 9.26 -3.33 2.46
CA VAL A 114 7.92 -3.91 2.37
C VAL A 114 7.46 -4.37 3.75
N ASP A 115 6.27 -3.96 4.18
CA ASP A 115 5.66 -4.41 5.43
C ASP A 115 4.13 -4.51 5.33
N GLU A 116 3.52 -4.97 6.43
CA GLU A 116 2.07 -5.24 6.53
C GLU A 116 1.17 -4.00 6.41
N TRP A 117 1.75 -2.80 6.55
CA TRP A 117 1.01 -1.54 6.51
C TRP A 117 1.01 -0.90 5.13
N ILE A 118 1.59 -1.55 4.13
CA ILE A 118 1.64 -1.06 2.75
C ILE A 118 0.38 -1.47 2.00
N THR A 119 -0.28 -0.48 1.39
CA THR A 119 -1.38 -0.69 0.46
C THR A 119 -0.87 -0.77 -0.99
N TYR A 120 0.08 0.10 -1.35
CA TYR A 120 0.69 0.12 -2.69
C TYR A 120 2.18 0.45 -2.59
N LEU A 121 2.98 -0.19 -3.43
CA LEU A 121 4.40 0.10 -3.62
C LEU A 121 4.73 -0.02 -5.10
N LEU A 122 5.18 1.08 -5.71
CA LEU A 122 5.63 1.13 -7.09
C LEU A 122 7.11 1.50 -7.11
N ARG A 123 7.94 0.54 -7.50
CA ARG A 123 9.41 0.64 -7.49
C ARG A 123 9.99 1.35 -8.72
N PHE A 124 9.25 1.46 -9.81
CA PHE A 124 9.72 2.05 -11.08
C PHE A 124 11.10 1.54 -11.57
N ASP A 125 11.48 0.32 -11.21
CA ASP A 125 12.79 -0.32 -11.44
C ASP A 125 12.71 -1.41 -12.53
N ASP A 126 11.80 -1.23 -13.49
CA ASP A 126 11.42 -2.22 -14.50
C ASP A 126 10.90 -3.57 -13.95
N ASN A 127 10.63 -3.66 -12.63
CA ASN A 127 9.98 -4.79 -11.97
C ASN A 127 8.67 -4.36 -11.30
N LEU A 128 7.63 -4.07 -12.10
CA LEU A 128 6.30 -3.77 -11.57
C LEU A 128 5.74 -4.97 -10.78
N ASN A 129 6.05 -4.99 -9.49
CA ASN A 129 5.69 -6.07 -8.57
C ASN A 129 4.29 -5.81 -8.00
N TYR A 130 3.25 -6.07 -8.80
CA TYR A 130 1.88 -6.10 -8.28
C TYR A 130 1.77 -7.13 -7.14
N GLY A 131 1.35 -6.71 -5.94
CA GLY A 131 0.97 -7.63 -4.86
C GLY A 131 2.09 -8.17 -3.95
N GLN A 132 3.31 -7.63 -3.99
CA GLN A 132 4.42 -8.09 -3.12
C GLN A 132 4.46 -7.45 -1.73
N GLY A 133 3.52 -6.57 -1.38
CA GLY A 133 3.33 -6.04 -0.03
C GLY A 133 1.93 -6.34 0.47
N GLY A 134 1.83 -6.92 1.67
CA GLY A 134 0.56 -7.35 2.26
C GLY A 134 0.13 -8.76 1.84
N TYR A 135 -1.11 -9.10 2.16
CA TYR A 135 -1.71 -10.36 1.75
C TYR A 135 -2.63 -10.15 0.54
N TYR A 136 -2.50 -10.96 -0.51
CA TYR A 136 -3.58 -11.15 -1.47
C TYR A 136 -4.68 -11.99 -0.82
N ILE A 137 -5.91 -11.48 -0.74
CA ILE A 137 -7.07 -12.22 -0.26
C ILE A 137 -7.97 -12.51 -1.45
N SER A 138 -8.26 -13.79 -1.70
CA SER A 138 -9.16 -14.19 -2.78
C SER A 138 -10.60 -13.74 -2.48
N PRO A 139 -11.48 -13.68 -3.50
CA PRO A 139 -12.92 -13.75 -3.26
C PRO A 139 -13.27 -14.99 -2.43
N GLU A 140 -14.47 -14.96 -1.84
CA GLU A 140 -15.03 -16.16 -1.23
C GLU A 140 -15.57 -17.09 -2.32
N TYR A 141 -15.16 -18.35 -2.27
CA TYR A 141 -15.63 -19.40 -3.18
C TYR A 141 -16.70 -20.23 -2.49
N ASP A 142 -17.91 -20.25 -3.06
CA ASP A 142 -18.99 -21.12 -2.59
C ASP A 142 -18.64 -22.58 -2.91
N VAL A 143 -18.58 -23.42 -1.86
CA VAL A 143 -18.28 -24.86 -1.98
C VAL A 143 -19.50 -25.74 -1.68
N SER A 144 -20.70 -25.15 -1.67
CA SER A 144 -21.96 -25.85 -1.36
C SER A 144 -22.25 -27.04 -2.26
N SER A 145 -21.86 -26.97 -3.53
CA SER A 145 -22.07 -28.04 -4.51
C SER A 145 -21.33 -29.33 -4.17
N VAL A 146 -20.29 -29.27 -3.32
CA VAL A 146 -19.55 -30.45 -2.87
C VAL A 146 -20.38 -31.28 -1.88
N ASN A 147 -21.33 -30.67 -1.15
CA ASN A 147 -22.20 -31.28 -0.14
C ASN A 147 -21.44 -31.93 1.04
N LYS A 148 -20.73 -33.03 0.81
CA LYS A 148 -19.86 -33.68 1.81
C LYS A 148 -18.43 -33.72 1.31
N ALA A 149 -17.52 -33.20 2.12
CA ALA A 149 -16.10 -33.25 1.84
C ALA A 149 -15.60 -34.70 1.84
N ALA A 150 -14.97 -35.13 0.75
CA ALA A 150 -14.22 -36.38 0.73
C ALA A 150 -12.77 -36.14 1.19
N ARG A 151 -12.07 -35.22 0.51
CA ARG A 151 -10.76 -34.65 0.87
C ARG A 151 -10.61 -33.29 0.19
N GLY A 152 -9.97 -32.32 0.84
CA GLY A 152 -9.66 -31.02 0.24
C GLY A 152 -8.15 -30.82 0.16
N LYS A 153 -7.61 -30.64 -1.04
CA LYS A 153 -6.21 -30.27 -1.26
C LYS A 153 -6.11 -28.96 -2.02
N VAL A 154 -5.01 -28.27 -1.82
CA VAL A 154 -4.67 -27.04 -2.54
C VAL A 154 -3.37 -27.22 -3.29
N TYR A 155 -3.31 -26.69 -4.51
CA TYR A 155 -2.13 -26.70 -5.35
C TYR A 155 -1.95 -25.32 -5.97
N TRP A 156 -0.70 -24.96 -6.19
CA TRP A 156 -0.35 -23.79 -6.98
C TRP A 156 0.94 -24.06 -7.74
N GLN A 157 1.16 -23.26 -8.78
CA GLN A 157 2.41 -23.26 -9.51
C GLN A 157 3.37 -22.31 -8.79
N GLU A 158 4.61 -22.78 -8.57
CA GLU A 158 5.71 -21.88 -8.26
C GLU A 158 6.29 -21.38 -9.58
N ASP A 159 6.42 -20.08 -9.70
CA ASP A 159 7.07 -19.46 -10.84
C ASP A 159 8.58 -19.39 -10.57
N ALA A 160 9.40 -19.38 -11.64
CA ALA A 160 10.85 -19.22 -11.54
C ALA A 160 11.25 -17.76 -11.30
N ASP A 161 10.54 -17.09 -10.38
CA ASP A 161 10.64 -15.65 -10.10
C ASP A 161 11.43 -15.35 -8.80
N GLY A 162 11.86 -16.37 -8.07
CA GLY A 162 12.54 -16.23 -6.78
C GLY A 162 11.62 -15.75 -5.65
N ILE A 163 10.30 -15.86 -5.83
CA ILE A 163 9.30 -15.47 -4.84
C ILE A 163 8.82 -16.71 -4.10
N GLN A 164 8.96 -16.70 -2.77
CA GLN A 164 8.31 -17.64 -1.89
C GLN A 164 6.85 -17.24 -1.65
N ARG A 165 5.92 -18.17 -1.91
CA ARG A 165 4.49 -18.01 -1.66
C ARG A 165 4.11 -18.70 -0.35
N ILE A 166 3.66 -17.93 0.64
CA ILE A 166 3.06 -18.47 1.87
C ILE A 166 1.54 -18.39 1.74
N VAL A 167 0.90 -19.55 1.64
CA VAL A 167 -0.55 -19.65 1.41
C VAL A 167 -1.26 -20.00 2.70
N TYR A 168 -2.40 -19.37 2.93
CA TYR A 168 -3.34 -19.65 4.01
C TYR A 168 -4.72 -19.92 3.43
N ALA A 169 -5.49 -20.73 4.11
CA ALA A 169 -6.87 -21.04 3.77
C ALA A 169 -7.77 -20.91 5.00
N LYS A 170 -9.04 -20.64 4.74
CA LYS A 170 -10.08 -20.48 5.77
C LYS A 170 -11.41 -20.97 5.21
N LEU A 171 -12.18 -21.70 6.02
CA LEU A 171 -13.56 -22.08 5.71
C LEU A 171 -14.50 -21.16 6.52
N ASP A 172 -15.39 -20.47 5.81
CA ASP A 172 -16.30 -19.42 6.26
C ASP A 172 -15.59 -18.27 6.98
N ASN A 173 -16.23 -17.74 8.03
CA ASN A 173 -15.75 -16.67 8.90
C ASN A 173 -14.94 -17.18 10.11
N GLN A 174 -14.36 -18.39 10.07
CA GLN A 174 -13.42 -18.87 11.12
C GLN A 174 -12.43 -17.76 11.53
N ALA A 175 -12.22 -17.53 12.82
CA ALA A 175 -11.42 -16.39 13.28
C ALA A 175 -9.98 -16.42 12.71
N ASP A 176 -9.42 -17.63 12.57
CA ASP A 176 -8.02 -17.83 12.25
C ASP A 176 -7.80 -18.38 10.83
N TRP A 177 -6.73 -17.90 10.22
CA TRP A 177 -6.22 -18.39 8.94
C TRP A 177 -5.30 -19.59 9.17
N THR A 178 -5.55 -20.70 8.47
CA THR A 178 -4.68 -21.88 8.55
C THR A 178 -3.65 -21.83 7.44
N GLN A 179 -2.35 -21.85 7.77
CA GLN A 179 -1.30 -21.95 6.75
C GLN A 179 -1.35 -23.34 6.09
N VAL A 180 -1.27 -23.36 4.76
CA VAL A 180 -1.32 -24.58 3.95
C VAL A 180 -0.04 -24.70 3.12
N THR A 181 0.27 -25.93 2.68
CA THR A 181 1.43 -26.24 1.84
C THR A 181 1.00 -26.65 0.43
N ASN A 182 1.91 -26.57 -0.53
CA ASN A 182 1.60 -26.95 -1.91
C ASN A 182 1.35 -28.46 -1.97
N GLY A 183 0.16 -28.87 -2.40
CA GLY A 183 -0.33 -30.25 -2.34
C GLY A 183 -0.81 -30.71 -0.96
N GLY A 184 -0.81 -29.81 0.02
CA GLY A 184 -1.30 -30.00 1.38
C GLY A 184 -2.81 -29.98 1.49
N LEU A 185 -3.30 -30.22 2.72
CA LEU A 185 -4.74 -30.24 3.01
C LEU A 185 -5.28 -28.82 3.20
N LEU A 186 -6.49 -28.58 2.71
CA LEU A 186 -7.32 -27.45 3.11
C LEU A 186 -7.82 -27.63 4.55
N PRO A 187 -8.29 -26.57 5.24
CA PRO A 187 -8.93 -26.66 6.56
C PRO A 187 -10.35 -27.25 6.46
N ILE A 188 -10.45 -28.44 5.85
CA ILE A 188 -11.66 -29.21 5.59
C ILE A 188 -11.34 -30.67 5.89
N SER A 189 -12.14 -31.30 6.75
CA SER A 189 -12.00 -32.71 7.10
C SER A 189 -12.91 -33.59 6.26
N ALA A 190 -12.52 -34.86 6.08
CA ALA A 190 -13.37 -35.85 5.43
C ALA A 190 -14.67 -36.03 6.24
N GLY A 191 -15.82 -35.92 5.57
CA GLY A 191 -17.14 -36.01 6.17
C GLY A 191 -17.78 -34.65 6.51
N ASP A 192 -17.03 -33.54 6.43
CA ASP A 192 -17.58 -32.21 6.68
C ASP A 192 -18.72 -31.88 5.73
N VAL A 193 -19.79 -31.31 6.26
CA VAL A 193 -20.90 -30.78 5.47
C VAL A 193 -20.51 -29.39 4.95
N LEU A 194 -20.50 -29.27 3.62
CA LEU A 194 -20.06 -28.10 2.87
C LEU A 194 -21.20 -27.23 2.32
N THR A 195 -22.45 -27.63 2.52
CA THR A 195 -23.62 -26.82 2.17
C THR A 195 -23.59 -25.46 2.86
N ASN A 196 -23.74 -24.37 2.08
CA ASN A 196 -23.63 -22.96 2.48
C ASN A 196 -22.27 -22.55 3.06
N ARG A 197 -21.21 -23.29 2.74
CA ARG A 197 -19.85 -22.98 3.22
C ARG A 197 -19.07 -22.23 2.14
N LYS A 198 -18.17 -21.37 2.59
CA LYS A 198 -17.32 -20.56 1.69
C LYS A 198 -15.85 -20.77 1.97
N LEU A 199 -15.07 -21.10 0.96
CA LEU A 199 -13.62 -21.19 1.06
C LEU A 199 -12.99 -19.86 0.68
N GLN A 200 -12.01 -19.40 1.45
CA GLN A 200 -11.20 -18.24 1.10
C GLN A 200 -9.72 -18.55 1.23
N LEU A 201 -8.91 -17.99 0.33
CA LEU A 201 -7.46 -18.12 0.33
C LEU A 201 -6.82 -16.77 0.60
N LYS A 202 -5.67 -16.80 1.26
CA LYS A 202 -4.84 -15.64 1.54
C LYS A 202 -3.39 -15.98 1.24
N VAL A 203 -2.71 -15.16 0.45
CA VAL A 203 -1.33 -15.42 0.01
C VAL A 203 -0.43 -14.26 0.42
N LYS A 204 0.70 -14.57 1.02
CA LYS A 204 1.80 -13.64 1.25
C LYS A 204 2.94 -13.99 0.30
N MET A 205 3.45 -13.02 -0.43
CA MET A 205 4.58 -13.19 -1.34
C MET A 205 5.83 -12.59 -0.70
N LEU A 206 6.92 -13.34 -0.67
CA LEU A 206 8.20 -12.95 -0.09
C LEU A 206 9.32 -13.17 -1.09
N LYS A 207 10.16 -12.17 -1.34
CA LYS A 207 11.38 -12.36 -2.13
C LYS A 207 12.41 -13.11 -1.29
N VAL A 208 12.92 -14.23 -1.80
CA VAL A 208 14.03 -14.94 -1.17
C VAL A 208 15.33 -14.26 -1.63
N ILE A 209 16.09 -13.71 -0.68
CA ILE A 209 17.39 -13.06 -0.91
C ILE A 209 18.49 -14.11 -0.88
#